data_AF-A0A4W6CS81-F1
#
_entry.id   AF-A0A4W6CS81-F1
#
_cell.length_a   1.000
_cell.length_b   1.000
_cell.length_c   1.000
_cell.angle_alpha   90.00
_cell.angle_beta   90.00
_cell.angle_gamma   90.00
#
_symmetry.space_group_name_H-M   'P 1'
#
loop_
_entity.id
_entity.type
_entity.pdbx_description
1 polymer ?
#
loop_
_entity_poly.entity_id
_entity_poly.type
_entity_poly.pdbx_seq_one_letter_code
_entity_poly.pdbx_strand_id
1 'polypeptide(L)'
;MKLSLLLVFALLALSSASPLDTGNTEDRNGSSPEITTNRLITALPLLSVAKLREKRQVQTSSFVSDGGSNLQWVTWDNSLPNYTVSIYNDYVDRIDYICKHKCEAGFYTPSEGPYCHYANKTKTYRGSPFEILVNKDNFEILEWKDDSYGSVPNDSVRTCPGIHMYVGKNKYGLGKVSTKEKVFYLPWEGSEYWYKSYQVLTTNENIISQKIYDVKYNTDKSKIFQYPPEVIRETTISNYESRPVVRHYSLSNIYQVQKRWDGGFSVKGGVKTTITGGIPKILSGGVEISVEVTVQFSWGHTVVETITDTVTLDLTAPPNHHCVVKMLQYKYKADVPFTAHLSRTYSNREVHTTLITGTYDSIQVGEVRAVVDRCEPLDKSKAQLHMISDIMYLYLMLFFFLF
;
A
#
# COMPACT_ATOMS: atom_id res chain seq x y z
N MET A 1 9.42 -14.12 -40.07
CA MET A 1 8.01 -14.31 -40.46
C MET A 1 7.13 -13.86 -39.32
N LYS A 2 6.29 -12.84 -39.56
CA LYS A 2 4.96 -12.53 -38.94
C LYS A 2 4.89 -12.48 -37.39
N LEU A 3 4.24 -11.52 -36.72
CA LEU A 3 3.18 -10.61 -37.13
C LEU A 3 3.08 -9.47 -36.11
N SER A 4 2.88 -8.26 -36.65
CA SER A 4 2.42 -7.06 -35.96
C SER A 4 1.03 -7.27 -35.32
N LEU A 5 0.82 -6.72 -34.13
CA LEU A 5 -0.51 -6.32 -33.67
C LEU A 5 -0.40 -4.96 -32.96
N LEU A 6 -0.59 -3.91 -33.74
CA LEU A 6 -1.08 -2.62 -33.27
C LEU A 6 -2.47 -2.83 -32.66
N LEU A 7 -2.69 -2.35 -31.43
CA LEU A 7 -4.02 -2.04 -30.95
C LEU A 7 -4.11 -0.53 -30.74
N VAL A 8 -4.77 0.11 -31.71
CA VAL A 8 -5.23 1.49 -31.67
C VAL A 8 -6.55 1.49 -30.90
N PHE A 9 -6.67 2.30 -29.85
CA PHE A 9 -7.97 2.76 -29.37
C PHE A 9 -8.01 4.28 -29.52
N ALA A 10 -8.80 4.72 -30.48
CA ALA A 10 -9.17 6.10 -30.71
C ALA A 10 -10.64 6.30 -30.34
N LEU A 11 -10.90 7.43 -29.67
CA LEU A 11 -12.13 8.22 -29.56
C LEU A 11 -13.28 7.73 -28.65
N LEU A 12 -13.60 8.57 -27.66
CA LEU A 12 -14.78 9.44 -27.74
C LEU A 12 -14.67 10.59 -26.74
N ALA A 13 -14.42 11.79 -27.27
CA ALA A 13 -14.85 13.04 -26.68
C ALA A 13 -16.22 13.38 -27.28
N LEU A 14 -17.22 13.64 -26.44
CA LEU A 14 -18.38 14.44 -26.81
C LEU A 14 -18.65 15.46 -25.70
N SER A 15 -18.75 16.68 -26.18
CA SER A 15 -18.90 17.97 -25.53
C SER A 15 -20.31 18.22 -24.98
N SER A 16 -20.35 18.91 -23.83
CA SER A 16 -21.30 19.95 -23.39
C SER A 16 -22.65 20.15 -24.11
N ALA A 17 -23.74 20.22 -23.34
CA ALA A 17 -24.69 21.35 -23.34
C ALA A 17 -25.74 21.20 -22.23
N SER A 18 -25.84 22.23 -21.37
CA SER A 18 -27.01 22.50 -20.54
C SER A 18 -28.14 23.07 -21.40
N PRO A 19 -29.39 23.00 -20.91
CA PRO A 19 -30.26 24.16 -20.99
C PRO A 19 -30.73 24.58 -19.59
N LEU A 20 -30.70 25.89 -19.36
CA LEU A 20 -31.61 26.56 -18.44
C LEU A 20 -33.03 26.32 -18.94
N ASP A 21 -33.96 26.02 -18.03
CA ASP A 21 -35.24 26.71 -18.10
C ASP A 21 -35.78 27.01 -16.71
N THR A 22 -36.37 28.19 -16.67
CA THR A 22 -36.94 28.95 -15.56
C THR A 22 -38.40 28.54 -15.31
N GLY A 23 -38.89 28.71 -14.07
CA GLY A 23 -40.33 28.93 -13.85
C GLY A 23 -40.88 28.50 -12.49
N ASN A 24 -40.90 29.47 -11.56
CA ASN A 24 -41.95 29.80 -10.58
C ASN A 24 -42.44 28.78 -9.52
N THR A 25 -42.28 29.07 -8.22
CA THR A 25 -43.04 29.98 -7.31
C THR A 25 -44.17 29.24 -6.60
N GLU A 26 -44.06 29.06 -5.28
CA GLU A 26 -45.12 29.43 -4.33
C GLU A 26 -44.59 29.50 -2.89
N ASP A 27 -44.82 30.67 -2.29
CA ASP A 27 -44.61 31.04 -0.89
C ASP A 27 -45.51 30.26 0.08
N ARG A 28 -45.08 30.14 1.34
CA ARG A 28 -45.74 30.79 2.50
C ARG A 28 -45.14 30.40 3.85
N ASN A 29 -44.81 31.46 4.62
CA ASN A 29 -45.03 31.70 6.06
C ASN A 29 -44.97 30.51 7.03
N GLY A 30 -44.24 30.53 8.15
CA GLY A 30 -43.91 31.65 9.03
C GLY A 30 -44.17 31.22 10.49
N SER A 31 -43.57 31.95 11.43
CA SER A 31 -43.81 32.00 12.88
C SER A 31 -43.22 30.91 13.81
N SER A 32 -42.23 31.38 14.58
CA SER A 32 -41.88 30.97 15.95
C SER A 32 -43.04 31.27 16.92
N PRO A 33 -43.02 30.70 18.14
CA PRO A 33 -43.01 31.60 19.28
C PRO A 33 -42.04 31.20 20.41
N GLU A 34 -41.42 32.24 20.99
CA GLU A 34 -40.84 32.24 22.33
C GLU A 34 -41.93 32.18 23.41
N ILE A 35 -41.65 31.49 24.53
CA ILE A 35 -42.25 31.79 25.85
C ILE A 35 -41.15 31.76 26.92
N THR A 36 -41.14 32.83 27.71
CA THR A 36 -40.16 33.24 28.70
C THR A 36 -40.57 32.85 30.13
N THR A 37 -39.58 32.49 30.99
CA THR A 37 -39.49 32.70 32.48
C THR A 37 -40.46 31.93 33.41
N ASN A 38 -40.14 31.45 34.63
CA ASN A 38 -39.08 31.75 35.61
C ASN A 38 -38.98 30.67 36.73
N ARG A 39 -37.77 30.51 37.31
CA ARG A 39 -37.38 30.15 38.69
C ARG A 39 -37.79 28.80 39.35
N LEU A 40 -36.77 28.00 39.70
CA LEU A 40 -36.26 27.91 41.08
C LEU A 40 -34.91 27.17 41.14
N ILE A 41 -33.93 27.81 41.77
CA ILE A 41 -32.56 27.34 41.98
C ILE A 41 -32.52 26.57 43.29
N THR A 42 -32.08 25.31 43.24
CA THR A 42 -31.50 24.62 44.40
C THR A 42 -30.11 24.15 44.01
N ALA A 43 -29.12 24.75 44.65
CA ALA A 43 -27.70 24.51 44.45
C ALA A 43 -27.32 23.09 44.92
N LEU A 44 -26.64 22.35 44.05
CA LEU A 44 -25.90 21.12 44.37
C LEU A 44 -24.42 21.33 44.01
N PRO A 45 -23.47 20.74 44.75
CA PRO A 45 -22.06 21.13 44.70
C PRO A 45 -21.42 20.72 43.38
N LEU A 46 -20.58 21.60 42.84
CA LEU A 46 -19.68 21.34 41.72
C LEU A 46 -18.72 20.20 42.07
N LEU A 47 -19.08 18.98 41.65
CA LEU A 47 -18.16 17.86 41.57
C LEU A 47 -17.10 18.18 40.52
N SER A 48 -15.86 18.25 40.97
CA SER A 48 -14.64 18.39 40.20
C SER A 48 -14.69 17.58 38.90
N VAL A 49 -14.32 18.21 37.79
CA VAL A 49 -14.11 17.60 36.47
C VAL A 49 -13.24 16.35 36.64
N ALA A 50 -13.89 15.19 36.73
CA ALA A 50 -13.23 13.91 36.67
C ALA A 50 -12.58 13.85 35.29
N LYS A 51 -11.24 13.93 35.30
CA LYS A 51 -10.35 13.75 34.17
C LYS A 51 -10.91 12.63 33.30
N LEU A 52 -11.53 13.01 32.17
CA LEU A 52 -11.99 12.10 31.13
C LEU A 52 -10.78 11.24 30.80
N ARG A 53 -10.81 10.01 31.29
CA ARG A 53 -9.77 9.00 31.08
C ARG A 53 -9.86 8.68 29.60
N GLU A 54 -9.01 9.37 28.85
CA GLU A 54 -8.63 9.05 27.48
C GLU A 54 -8.64 7.53 27.36
N LYS A 55 -9.53 7.00 26.51
CA LYS A 55 -9.47 5.60 26.09
C LYS A 55 -8.09 5.42 25.48
N ARG A 56 -7.17 4.91 26.30
CA ARG A 56 -5.82 4.54 25.93
C ARG A 56 -5.96 3.68 24.68
N GLN A 57 -5.41 4.16 23.56
CA GLN A 57 -5.26 3.32 22.37
C GLN A 57 -4.68 1.98 22.83
N VAL A 58 -5.39 0.91 22.50
CA VAL A 58 -4.98 -0.47 22.74
C VAL A 58 -3.55 -0.61 22.21
N GLN A 59 -2.62 -0.89 23.12
CA GLN A 59 -1.21 -1.06 22.79
C GLN A 59 -1.09 -2.21 21.79
N THR A 60 -0.66 -1.87 20.59
CA THR A 60 -0.45 -2.76 19.45
C THR A 60 0.57 -3.85 19.83
N SER A 61 0.20 -5.11 19.58
CA SER A 61 1.03 -6.31 19.71
C SER A 61 2.43 -6.15 19.11
N SER A 62 3.45 -6.65 19.82
CA SER A 62 4.88 -6.45 19.53
C SER A 62 5.54 -7.47 18.60
N PHE A 63 4.83 -8.42 18.00
CA PHE A 63 5.42 -9.30 17.00
C PHE A 63 4.39 -9.95 16.07
N VAL A 64 4.44 -9.58 14.79
CA VAL A 64 3.75 -10.25 13.68
C VAL A 64 4.72 -11.28 13.11
N SER A 65 4.26 -12.52 12.93
CA SER A 65 5.14 -13.60 12.46
C SER A 65 5.71 -13.25 11.09
N ASP A 66 7.03 -13.37 10.98
CA ASP A 66 7.80 -13.21 9.73
C ASP A 66 7.19 -14.11 8.64
N GLY A 67 7.03 -13.60 7.41
CA GLY A 67 6.66 -14.43 6.25
C GLY A 67 5.22 -14.34 5.72
N GLY A 68 4.51 -13.21 5.85
CA GLY A 68 3.25 -13.03 5.10
C GLY A 68 2.00 -13.60 5.78
N SER A 69 2.04 -13.83 7.10
CA SER A 69 0.94 -14.45 7.88
C SER A 69 0.10 -13.42 8.63
N ASN A 70 -1.19 -13.74 8.85
CA ASN A 70 -2.08 -12.94 9.70
C ASN A 70 -2.10 -13.39 11.18
N LEU A 71 -1.08 -14.13 11.62
CA LEU A 71 -0.91 -14.55 13.00
C LEU A 71 -0.28 -13.45 13.85
N GLN A 72 -0.82 -13.25 15.05
CA GLN A 72 -0.43 -12.16 15.93
C GLN A 72 -0.28 -12.65 17.37
N TRP A 73 0.78 -12.21 18.04
CA TRP A 73 0.93 -12.36 19.48
C TRP A 73 0.29 -11.16 20.17
N VAL A 74 -0.91 -11.32 20.72
CA VAL A 74 -1.68 -10.26 21.35
C VAL A 74 -1.47 -10.28 22.86
N THR A 75 -1.07 -9.14 23.43
CA THR A 75 -0.92 -8.99 24.88
C THR A 75 -2.26 -9.24 25.58
N TRP A 76 -2.23 -10.08 26.61
CA TRP A 76 -3.40 -10.37 27.43
C TRP A 76 -3.94 -9.11 28.12
N ASP A 77 -5.24 -8.84 27.97
CA ASP A 77 -5.93 -7.69 28.58
C ASP A 77 -7.22 -8.11 29.32
N ASN A 78 -7.11 -9.16 30.15
CA ASN A 78 -8.19 -9.70 30.99
C ASN A 78 -9.40 -10.32 30.27
N SER A 79 -9.34 -10.44 28.95
CA SER A 79 -10.33 -11.15 28.15
C SER A 79 -9.66 -11.92 27.03
N LEU A 80 -10.21 -13.09 26.70
CA LEU A 80 -9.76 -13.90 25.59
C LEU A 80 -10.11 -13.22 24.25
N PRO A 81 -9.13 -12.89 23.40
CA PRO A 81 -9.41 -12.30 22.09
C PRO A 81 -10.18 -13.26 21.17
N ASN A 82 -10.96 -12.70 20.23
CA ASN A 82 -11.57 -13.49 19.17
C ASN A 82 -10.49 -14.17 18.30
N TYR A 83 -10.80 -15.35 17.78
CA TYR A 83 -9.91 -16.15 16.94
C TYR A 83 -8.59 -16.54 17.61
N THR A 84 -8.59 -16.62 18.94
CA THR A 84 -7.47 -17.19 19.68
C THR A 84 -7.26 -18.64 19.26
N VAL A 85 -6.00 -19.02 19.02
CA VAL A 85 -5.65 -20.38 18.63
C VAL A 85 -5.60 -21.28 19.88
N SER A 86 -6.32 -22.40 19.81
CA SER A 86 -6.40 -23.39 20.88
C SER A 86 -6.24 -24.81 20.35
N ILE A 87 -5.96 -25.72 21.26
CA ILE A 87 -6.17 -27.16 21.05
C ILE A 87 -7.18 -27.67 22.08
N TYR A 88 -7.85 -28.75 21.72
CA TYR A 88 -8.44 -29.62 22.73
C TYR A 88 -7.34 -30.57 23.23
N ASN A 89 -7.10 -30.58 24.53
CA ASN A 89 -6.13 -31.46 25.17
C ASN A 89 -6.85 -32.68 25.75
N ASP A 90 -6.90 -33.76 24.98
CA ASP A 90 -7.57 -35.01 25.34
C ASP A 90 -7.02 -35.65 26.62
N TYR A 91 -5.76 -35.37 26.98
CA TYR A 91 -5.12 -35.97 28.15
C TYR A 91 -5.70 -35.46 29.47
N VAL A 92 -6.22 -34.23 29.49
CA VAL A 92 -6.79 -33.55 30.66
C VAL A 92 -8.22 -33.05 30.43
N ASP A 93 -8.82 -33.40 29.29
CA ASP A 93 -10.20 -33.06 28.95
C ASP A 93 -10.50 -31.55 29.03
N ARG A 94 -9.65 -30.72 28.42
CA ARG A 94 -9.83 -29.24 28.43
C ARG A 94 -9.32 -28.54 27.19
N ILE A 95 -9.72 -27.28 27.04
CA ILE A 95 -9.19 -26.38 26.02
C ILE A 95 -7.95 -25.67 26.56
N ASP A 96 -6.85 -25.81 25.83
CA ASP A 96 -5.59 -25.11 26.07
C ASP A 96 -5.36 -24.09 24.94
N TYR A 97 -5.22 -22.83 25.31
CA TYR A 97 -4.91 -21.73 24.39
C TYR A 97 -3.41 -21.53 24.29
N ILE A 98 -2.92 -21.24 23.09
CA ILE A 98 -1.50 -21.02 22.87
C ILE A 98 -1.12 -19.64 23.41
N CYS A 99 -0.18 -19.62 24.35
CA CYS A 99 0.36 -18.40 24.94
C CYS A 99 1.89 -18.41 24.95
N LYS A 100 2.48 -17.25 25.20
CA LYS A 100 3.89 -17.14 25.57
C LYS A 100 4.10 -16.11 26.67
N HIS A 101 5.09 -16.36 27.52
CA HIS A 101 5.67 -15.35 28.40
C HIS A 101 7.09 -15.06 27.92
N LYS A 102 7.35 -13.80 27.54
CA LYS A 102 8.56 -13.43 26.78
C LYS A 102 8.62 -14.25 25.48
N CYS A 103 9.53 -15.20 25.40
CA CYS A 103 9.69 -16.09 24.25
C CYS A 103 9.34 -17.55 24.54
N GLU A 104 8.93 -17.85 25.77
CA GLU A 104 8.64 -19.19 26.22
C GLU A 104 7.17 -19.50 25.94
N ALA A 105 6.93 -20.37 24.94
CA ALA A 105 5.58 -20.84 24.64
C ALA A 105 5.09 -21.87 25.68
N GLY A 106 3.78 -21.88 25.86
CA GLY A 106 3.09 -22.74 26.80
C GLY A 106 1.59 -22.73 26.55
N PHE A 107 0.82 -22.93 27.62
CA PHE A 107 -0.65 -22.90 27.54
C PHE A 107 -1.27 -21.92 28.53
N TYR A 108 -2.40 -21.36 28.13
CA TYR A 108 -3.33 -20.66 29.00
C TYR A 108 -4.63 -21.46 29.03
N THR A 109 -5.23 -21.62 30.20
CA THR A 109 -6.58 -22.17 30.34
C THR A 109 -7.33 -21.40 31.42
N PRO A 110 -8.61 -21.04 31.23
CA PRO A 110 -9.36 -20.24 32.19
C PRO A 110 -9.41 -20.84 33.61
N SER A 111 -9.38 -22.17 33.74
CA SER A 111 -9.45 -22.87 35.02
C SER A 111 -8.20 -22.73 35.89
N GLU A 112 -7.04 -22.36 35.31
CA GLU A 112 -5.78 -22.20 36.04
C GLU A 112 -5.41 -20.72 36.30
N GLY A 113 -6.33 -19.80 36.00
CA GLY A 113 -6.18 -18.37 36.21
C GLY A 113 -5.50 -17.65 35.03
N PRO A 114 -5.38 -16.31 35.08
CA PRO A 114 -4.91 -15.48 33.97
C PRO A 114 -3.38 -15.49 33.86
N TYR A 115 -2.81 -16.68 33.64
CA TYR A 115 -1.36 -16.89 33.51
C TYR A 115 -1.04 -17.74 32.29
N CYS A 116 0.09 -17.46 31.66
CA CYS A 116 0.69 -18.40 30.72
C CYS A 116 1.55 -19.41 31.48
N HIS A 117 1.23 -20.69 31.36
CA HIS A 117 1.97 -21.79 31.99
C HIS A 117 3.03 -22.26 31.02
N TYR A 118 4.31 -22.04 31.34
CA TYR A 118 5.43 -22.32 30.43
C TYR A 118 6.58 -23.03 31.14
N ALA A 119 7.33 -23.81 30.38
CA ALA A 119 8.49 -24.55 30.85
C ALA A 119 9.78 -23.74 30.67
N ASN A 120 10.61 -23.67 31.70
CA ASN A 120 11.94 -23.06 31.61
C ASN A 120 12.89 -23.64 32.67
N LYS A 121 14.16 -23.85 32.34
CA LYS A 121 15.22 -24.25 33.30
C LYS A 121 14.72 -25.28 34.33
N THR A 122 14.20 -26.41 33.86
CA THR A 122 13.72 -27.57 34.63
C THR A 122 12.45 -27.39 35.48
N LYS A 123 11.77 -26.24 35.42
CA LYS A 123 10.54 -25.97 36.18
C LYS A 123 9.43 -25.40 35.31
N THR A 124 8.19 -25.56 35.77
CA THR A 124 7.04 -24.82 35.22
C THR A 124 6.87 -23.49 35.96
N TYR A 125 6.61 -22.43 35.20
CA TYR A 125 6.33 -21.10 35.73
C TYR A 125 4.98 -20.58 35.25
N ARG A 126 4.39 -19.67 36.04
CA ARG A 126 3.22 -18.88 35.67
C ARG A 126 3.68 -17.49 35.25
N GLY A 127 3.49 -17.14 33.98
CA GLY A 127 3.90 -15.87 33.42
C GLY A 127 2.76 -14.85 33.36
N SER A 128 3.03 -13.64 33.84
CA SER A 128 2.20 -12.45 33.61
C SER A 128 3.10 -11.19 33.61
N PRO A 129 2.87 -10.20 32.74
CA PRO A 129 1.96 -10.25 31.59
C PRO A 129 2.42 -11.31 30.57
N PHE A 130 1.50 -11.72 29.70
CA PHE A 130 1.76 -12.73 28.66
C PHE A 130 1.05 -12.35 27.37
N GLU A 131 1.44 -12.99 26.28
CA GLU A 131 0.82 -12.83 24.96
C GLU A 131 0.11 -14.12 24.57
N ILE A 132 -0.99 -14.00 23.85
CA ILE A 132 -1.79 -15.10 23.30
C ILE A 132 -1.67 -15.10 21.77
N LEU A 133 -1.61 -16.27 21.16
CA LEU A 133 -1.60 -16.40 19.70
C LEU A 133 -3.01 -16.26 19.13
N VAL A 134 -3.18 -15.31 18.23
CA VAL A 134 -4.44 -15.02 17.54
C VAL A 134 -4.26 -15.22 16.04
N ASN A 135 -5.17 -15.99 15.42
CA ASN A 135 -5.29 -16.07 13.97
C ASN A 135 -6.33 -15.06 13.52
N LYS A 136 -5.91 -13.81 13.27
CA LYS A 136 -6.84 -12.72 13.01
C LYS A 136 -7.75 -13.06 11.83
N ASP A 137 -9.06 -12.85 12.03
CA ASP A 137 -10.14 -13.15 11.07
C ASP A 137 -10.20 -14.63 10.66
N ASN A 138 -9.57 -15.52 11.43
CA ASN A 138 -9.33 -16.92 11.09
C ASN A 138 -8.73 -17.12 9.68
N PHE A 139 -7.84 -16.22 9.29
CA PHE A 139 -7.36 -16.13 7.91
C PHE A 139 -6.40 -17.25 7.52
N GLU A 140 -5.49 -17.65 8.41
CA GLU A 140 -4.55 -18.74 8.09
C GLU A 140 -5.17 -20.11 8.35
N ILE A 141 -4.93 -21.07 7.45
CA ILE A 141 -5.13 -22.49 7.76
C ILE A 141 -3.93 -22.96 8.58
N LEU A 142 -4.20 -23.39 9.81
CA LEU A 142 -3.19 -23.88 10.75
C LEU A 142 -3.10 -25.40 10.73
N GLU A 143 -1.88 -25.91 10.78
CA GLU A 143 -1.58 -27.34 10.72
C GLU A 143 -0.59 -27.74 11.80
N TRP A 144 -0.80 -28.92 12.38
CA TRP A 144 0.17 -29.57 13.25
C TRP A 144 0.93 -30.62 12.45
N LYS A 145 2.25 -30.46 12.34
CA LYS A 145 3.12 -31.37 11.58
C LYS A 145 4.06 -32.10 12.51
N ASP A 146 4.15 -33.41 12.37
CA ASP A 146 5.05 -34.26 13.16
C ASP A 146 6.50 -33.93 12.82
N ASP A 147 7.33 -33.78 13.85
CA ASP A 147 8.77 -33.61 13.71
C ASP A 147 9.49 -34.11 14.97
N SER A 148 10.83 -34.05 14.96
CA SER A 148 11.66 -34.58 16.03
C SER A 148 13.08 -34.01 16.05
N TYR A 149 13.78 -34.22 17.16
CA TYR A 149 15.22 -33.92 17.32
C TYR A 149 15.64 -32.50 16.94
N GLY A 150 14.78 -31.51 17.18
CA GLY A 150 15.03 -30.10 16.89
C GLY A 150 14.74 -29.67 15.46
N SER A 151 14.30 -30.57 14.58
CA SER A 151 13.79 -30.17 13.28
C SER A 151 12.42 -29.51 13.43
N VAL A 152 12.16 -28.56 12.52
CA VAL A 152 10.89 -27.85 12.39
C VAL A 152 10.57 -27.67 10.90
N PRO A 153 9.31 -27.82 10.47
CA PRO A 153 8.91 -27.54 9.10
C PRO A 153 9.04 -26.07 8.72
N ASN A 154 8.96 -25.77 7.42
CA ASN A 154 8.79 -24.40 6.94
C ASN A 154 7.47 -23.77 7.46
N ASP A 155 7.44 -22.43 7.51
CA ASP A 155 6.31 -21.65 8.03
C ASP A 155 5.83 -22.04 9.44
N SER A 156 6.76 -22.56 10.25
CA SER A 156 6.55 -22.84 11.68
C SER A 156 6.35 -21.56 12.48
N VAL A 157 5.36 -21.57 13.38
CA VAL A 157 5.02 -20.42 14.22
C VAL A 157 6.10 -20.20 15.28
N ARG A 158 6.85 -19.11 15.11
CA ARG A 158 7.91 -18.68 16.03
C ARG A 158 7.34 -17.94 17.23
N THR A 159 8.01 -18.07 18.38
CA THR A 159 7.63 -17.35 19.59
C THR A 159 8.22 -15.94 19.63
N CYS A 160 9.44 -15.73 19.12
CA CYS A 160 10.09 -14.42 19.02
C CYS A 160 10.97 -14.31 17.75
N PRO A 161 11.24 -13.08 17.28
CA PRO A 161 12.18 -12.85 16.19
C PRO A 161 13.62 -13.18 16.59
N GLY A 162 14.41 -13.68 15.63
CA GLY A 162 15.84 -13.95 15.81
C GLY A 162 16.20 -15.11 16.73
N ILE A 163 15.21 -15.84 17.26
CA ILE A 163 15.44 -17.04 18.07
C ILE A 163 14.89 -18.29 17.40
N HIS A 164 15.41 -19.44 17.82
CA HIS A 164 15.02 -20.74 17.29
C HIS A 164 14.06 -21.49 18.24
N MET A 165 12.99 -20.80 18.64
CA MET A 165 11.92 -21.35 19.47
C MET A 165 10.58 -21.26 18.73
N TYR A 166 9.82 -22.35 18.79
CA TYR A 166 8.59 -22.54 18.04
C TYR A 166 7.48 -23.10 18.93
N VAL A 167 6.24 -22.88 18.54
CA VAL A 167 5.08 -23.46 19.21
C VAL A 167 4.98 -24.94 18.87
N GLY A 168 4.93 -25.79 19.90
CA GLY A 168 4.81 -27.23 19.73
C GLY A 168 3.73 -27.84 20.60
N LYS A 169 3.38 -29.09 20.28
CA LYS A 169 2.56 -29.95 21.13
C LYS A 169 3.01 -31.39 21.08
N ASN A 170 2.57 -32.18 22.04
CA ASN A 170 2.51 -33.63 21.93
C ASN A 170 1.16 -34.12 22.48
N LYS A 171 1.03 -35.43 22.73
CA LYS A 171 -0.21 -36.00 23.26
C LYS A 171 -0.61 -35.50 24.67
N TYR A 172 0.29 -34.83 25.39
CA TYR A 172 0.04 -34.36 26.76
C TYR A 172 -0.30 -32.87 26.85
N GLY A 173 0.04 -32.07 25.81
CA GLY A 173 -0.30 -30.64 25.80
C GLY A 173 0.63 -29.78 24.96
N LEU A 174 0.51 -28.46 25.16
CA LEU A 174 1.27 -27.41 24.48
C LEU A 174 2.58 -27.07 25.19
N GLY A 175 3.56 -26.63 24.42
CA GLY A 175 4.82 -26.15 24.93
C GLY A 175 5.69 -25.50 23.86
N LYS A 176 7.00 -25.55 24.06
CA LYS A 176 7.98 -24.94 23.14
C LYS A 176 8.89 -25.99 22.52
N VAL A 177 9.23 -25.81 21.24
CA VAL A 177 10.28 -26.56 20.56
C VAL A 177 11.53 -25.69 20.50
N SER A 178 12.64 -26.16 21.06
CA SER A 178 13.96 -25.54 20.99
C SER A 178 14.80 -26.30 19.97
N THR A 179 15.08 -25.69 18.81
CA THR A 179 15.89 -26.39 17.79
C THR A 179 17.37 -26.43 18.16
N LYS A 180 17.82 -25.49 19.00
CA LYS A 180 19.17 -25.46 19.56
C LYS A 180 19.42 -26.63 20.51
N GLU A 181 18.48 -26.89 21.42
CA GLU A 181 18.57 -27.99 22.40
C GLU A 181 17.97 -29.29 21.85
N LYS A 182 17.34 -29.24 20.68
CA LYS A 182 16.79 -30.37 19.93
C LYS A 182 15.67 -31.11 20.66
N VAL A 183 14.86 -30.36 21.41
CA VAL A 183 13.82 -30.92 22.27
C VAL A 183 12.56 -30.06 22.30
N PHE A 184 11.43 -30.73 22.54
CA PHE A 184 10.18 -30.10 22.94
C PHE A 184 10.08 -30.11 24.46
N TYR A 185 9.81 -28.95 25.07
CA TYR A 185 9.57 -28.79 26.49
C TYR A 185 8.09 -28.58 26.78
N LEU A 186 7.56 -29.39 27.70
CA LEU A 186 6.19 -29.38 28.16
C LEU A 186 6.14 -28.94 29.64
N PRO A 187 5.40 -27.86 29.98
CA PRO A 187 5.10 -27.54 31.37
C PRO A 187 4.02 -28.47 31.91
N TRP A 188 4.29 -29.15 33.03
CA TRP A 188 3.32 -30.03 33.67
C TRP A 188 3.50 -30.09 35.19
N GLU A 189 2.44 -29.79 35.94
CA GLU A 189 2.37 -29.91 37.42
C GLU A 189 3.63 -29.42 38.16
N GLY A 190 4.14 -28.24 37.79
CA GLY A 190 5.32 -27.63 38.43
C GLY A 190 6.67 -28.10 37.90
N SER A 191 6.70 -29.14 37.06
CA SER A 191 7.92 -29.71 36.47
C SER A 191 8.00 -29.46 34.96
N GLU A 192 9.21 -29.44 34.42
CA GLU A 192 9.44 -29.41 32.97
C GLU A 192 9.72 -30.83 32.47
N TYR A 193 8.98 -31.25 31.46
CA TYR A 193 9.20 -32.50 30.75
C TYR A 193 9.78 -32.20 29.38
N TRP A 194 10.62 -33.10 28.88
CA TRP A 194 11.21 -32.96 27.55
C TRP A 194 10.98 -34.20 26.70
N TYR A 195 10.76 -33.98 25.41
CA TYR A 195 10.51 -35.03 24.43
C TYR A 195 11.29 -34.74 23.15
N LYS A 196 11.72 -35.80 22.47
CA LYS A 196 12.39 -35.68 21.17
C LYS A 196 11.46 -35.83 19.97
N SER A 197 10.21 -36.26 20.19
CA SER A 197 9.16 -36.34 19.17
C SER A 197 8.00 -35.47 19.61
N TYR A 198 7.48 -34.68 18.66
CA TYR A 198 6.50 -33.64 18.91
C TYR A 198 5.84 -33.23 17.59
N GLN A 199 4.83 -32.37 17.67
CA GLN A 199 4.23 -31.68 16.54
C GLN A 199 4.54 -30.19 16.63
N VAL A 200 4.79 -29.56 15.49
CA VAL A 200 5.05 -28.11 15.38
C VAL A 200 3.85 -27.45 14.71
N LEU A 201 3.43 -26.29 15.22
CA LEU A 201 2.38 -25.50 14.60
C LEU A 201 2.93 -24.77 13.37
N THR A 202 2.26 -24.91 12.23
CA THR A 202 2.64 -24.29 10.96
C THR A 202 1.44 -23.61 10.29
N THR A 203 1.69 -22.65 9.40
CA THR A 203 0.67 -22.19 8.44
C THR A 203 0.72 -23.05 7.18
N ASN A 204 -0.44 -23.33 6.57
CA ASN A 204 -0.51 -24.08 5.31
C ASN A 204 0.14 -23.28 4.16
N GLU A 205 1.02 -23.93 3.42
CA GLU A 205 1.80 -23.34 2.31
C GLU A 205 1.20 -23.59 0.92
N ASN A 206 0.16 -24.43 0.83
CA ASN A 206 -0.44 -24.86 -0.44
C ASN A 206 -1.38 -23.78 -1.00
N ILE A 207 -0.84 -22.60 -1.24
CA ILE A 207 -1.59 -21.43 -1.71
C ILE A 207 -1.47 -21.35 -3.23
N ILE A 208 -2.61 -21.37 -3.92
CA ILE A 208 -2.66 -21.28 -5.38
C ILE A 208 -2.51 -19.82 -5.82
N SER A 209 -3.23 -18.91 -5.18
CA SER A 209 -3.26 -17.50 -5.58
C SER A 209 -3.77 -16.58 -4.48
N GLN A 210 -3.46 -15.30 -4.65
CA GLN A 210 -3.98 -14.22 -3.81
C GLN A 210 -4.61 -13.11 -4.66
N LYS A 211 -5.65 -12.48 -4.11
CA LYS A 211 -6.34 -11.36 -4.75
C LYS A 211 -6.53 -10.24 -3.73
N ILE A 212 -6.06 -9.05 -4.07
CA ILE A 212 -6.35 -7.80 -3.37
C ILE A 212 -7.45 -7.08 -4.15
N TYR A 213 -8.53 -6.69 -3.47
CA TYR A 213 -9.69 -6.05 -4.10
C TYR A 213 -10.42 -5.12 -3.13
N ASP A 214 -11.39 -4.35 -3.63
CA ASP A 214 -12.09 -3.29 -2.86
C ASP A 214 -11.08 -2.33 -2.22
N VAL A 215 -10.14 -1.84 -3.04
CA VAL A 215 -9.05 -0.97 -2.60
C VAL A 215 -9.60 0.45 -2.40
N LYS A 216 -9.53 0.94 -1.15
CA LYS A 216 -9.98 2.27 -0.75
C LYS A 216 -8.79 3.11 -0.31
N TYR A 217 -8.50 4.14 -1.09
CA TYR A 217 -7.44 5.09 -0.81
C TYR A 217 -7.90 6.18 0.16
N ASN A 218 -7.06 6.51 1.14
CA ASN A 218 -7.25 7.65 2.02
C ASN A 218 -6.44 8.84 1.49
N THR A 219 -7.04 9.61 0.59
CA THR A 219 -6.42 10.76 -0.06
C THR A 219 -6.15 11.90 0.92
N ASP A 220 -6.97 12.07 1.94
CA ASP A 220 -6.82 13.14 2.96
C ASP A 220 -5.56 12.95 3.82
N LYS A 221 -5.11 11.70 3.98
CA LYS A 221 -3.88 11.34 4.69
C LYS A 221 -2.69 11.15 3.76
N SER A 222 -2.82 11.51 2.48
CA SER A 222 -1.73 11.40 1.52
C SER A 222 -0.59 12.37 1.84
N LYS A 223 0.65 11.92 1.64
CA LYS A 223 1.83 12.79 1.71
C LYS A 223 2.32 13.00 0.29
N ILE A 224 2.14 14.20 -0.22
CA ILE A 224 2.55 14.56 -1.59
C ILE A 224 3.74 15.51 -1.48
N PHE A 225 4.80 15.17 -2.21
CA PHE A 225 6.00 16.00 -2.36
C PHE A 225 6.18 16.34 -3.83
N GLN A 226 6.21 17.63 -4.15
CA GLN A 226 6.47 18.12 -5.49
C GLN A 226 7.97 18.35 -5.67
N TYR A 227 8.55 17.74 -6.71
CA TYR A 227 9.92 18.02 -7.13
C TYR A 227 10.00 19.35 -7.90
N PRO A 228 11.18 20.00 -7.92
CA PRO A 228 11.42 21.12 -8.81
C PRO A 228 11.13 20.73 -10.27
N PRO A 229 10.58 21.64 -11.09
CA PRO A 229 10.29 21.35 -12.49
C PRO A 229 11.58 21.07 -13.26
N GLU A 230 11.54 20.07 -14.13
CA GLU A 230 12.67 19.69 -14.97
C GLU A 230 12.40 20.06 -16.43
N VAL A 231 13.40 20.64 -17.11
CA VAL A 231 13.36 20.86 -18.56
C VAL A 231 13.66 19.55 -19.26
N ILE A 232 12.66 19.02 -19.95
CA ILE A 232 12.73 17.73 -20.66
C ILE A 232 13.31 17.91 -22.05
N ARG A 233 12.87 18.96 -22.74
CA ARG A 233 13.25 19.28 -24.11
C ARG A 233 13.26 20.78 -24.28
N GLU A 234 14.28 21.26 -24.97
CA GLU A 234 14.42 22.65 -25.36
C GLU A 234 14.50 22.71 -26.88
N THR A 235 13.86 23.71 -27.50
CA THR A 235 13.92 23.93 -28.93
C THR A 235 13.97 25.42 -29.21
N THR A 236 14.96 25.83 -30.00
CA THR A 236 15.12 27.22 -30.42
C THR A 236 14.50 27.42 -31.79
N ILE A 237 13.73 28.50 -31.91
CA ILE A 237 13.03 28.88 -33.13
C ILE A 237 13.57 30.22 -33.55
N SER A 238 14.10 30.31 -34.77
CA SER A 238 14.64 31.56 -35.32
C SER A 238 13.78 32.04 -36.49
N ASN A 239 13.41 33.31 -36.48
CA ASN A 239 12.75 33.98 -37.60
C ASN A 239 13.70 35.02 -38.21
N TYR A 240 14.30 34.68 -39.35
CA TYR A 240 15.18 35.56 -40.11
C TYR A 240 14.41 36.48 -41.09
N GLU A 241 13.10 36.32 -41.20
CA GLU A 241 12.28 37.14 -42.09
C GLU A 241 12.05 38.54 -41.50
N SER A 242 11.74 39.50 -42.38
CA SER A 242 11.36 40.87 -42.01
C SER A 242 9.92 40.99 -41.51
N ARG A 243 9.16 39.89 -41.51
CA ARG A 243 7.76 39.81 -41.06
C ARG A 243 7.58 38.74 -39.97
N PRO A 244 6.57 38.87 -39.09
CA PRO A 244 6.24 37.83 -38.12
C PRO A 244 5.86 36.52 -38.83
N VAL A 245 6.29 35.39 -38.27
CA VAL A 245 5.97 34.05 -38.79
C VAL A 245 5.27 33.24 -37.71
N VAL A 246 4.09 32.71 -38.03
CA VAL A 246 3.37 31.74 -37.18
C VAL A 246 3.87 30.35 -37.52
N ARG A 247 4.24 29.57 -36.51
CA ARG A 247 4.58 28.15 -36.67
C ARG A 247 3.85 27.30 -35.64
N HIS A 248 3.36 26.15 -36.12
CA HIS A 248 2.71 25.12 -35.31
C HIS A 248 3.77 24.12 -34.84
N TYR A 249 3.79 23.84 -33.54
CA TYR A 249 4.74 22.90 -32.94
C TYR A 249 4.04 21.83 -32.13
N SER A 250 4.63 20.64 -32.15
CA SER A 250 4.24 19.51 -31.31
C SER A 250 5.50 19.01 -30.60
N LEU A 251 5.50 19.14 -29.27
CA LEU A 251 6.57 18.68 -28.39
C LEU A 251 6.09 17.41 -27.69
N SER A 252 6.69 16.27 -28.00
CA SER A 252 6.39 15.00 -27.33
C SER A 252 7.59 14.50 -26.54
N ASN A 253 7.33 13.91 -25.37
CA ASN A 253 8.33 13.14 -24.65
C ASN A 253 7.77 11.86 -24.03
N ILE A 254 8.65 10.88 -23.86
CA ILE A 254 8.38 9.61 -23.22
C ILE A 254 9.07 9.60 -21.85
N TYR A 255 8.34 9.24 -20.79
CA TYR A 255 8.89 9.12 -19.45
C TYR A 255 8.31 7.91 -18.71
N GLN A 256 9.01 7.50 -17.65
CA GLN A 256 8.63 6.35 -16.84
C GLN A 256 8.01 6.81 -15.52
N VAL A 257 6.89 6.19 -15.15
CA VAL A 257 6.28 6.32 -13.82
C VAL A 257 6.51 5.06 -13.02
N GLN A 258 6.70 5.24 -11.71
CA GLN A 258 6.96 4.16 -10.77
C GLN A 258 5.80 4.06 -9.80
N LYS A 259 5.25 2.86 -9.69
CA LYS A 259 4.11 2.57 -8.82
C LYS A 259 4.44 1.35 -7.96
N ARG A 260 4.25 1.47 -6.66
CA ARG A 260 4.47 0.38 -5.72
C ARG A 260 3.33 0.36 -4.71
N TRP A 261 2.75 -0.82 -4.55
CA TRP A 261 1.85 -1.08 -3.43
C TRP A 261 2.66 -1.86 -2.39
N ASP A 262 2.72 -1.33 -1.19
CA ASP A 262 3.22 -2.08 -0.04
C ASP A 262 1.99 -2.58 0.73
N GLY A 263 1.70 -3.87 0.65
CA GLY A 263 0.65 -4.48 1.45
C GLY A 263 1.14 -4.62 2.90
N GLY A 264 0.25 -4.79 3.86
CA GLY A 264 0.66 -5.23 5.19
C GLY A 264 1.14 -6.68 5.19
N PHE A 265 1.76 -7.10 6.29
CA PHE A 265 2.41 -8.41 6.52
C PHE A 265 1.57 -9.68 6.22
N SER A 266 0.32 -9.58 5.75
CA SER A 266 -0.56 -10.70 5.47
C SER A 266 -0.44 -11.24 4.03
N VAL A 267 0.31 -10.58 3.13
CA VAL A 267 0.52 -11.08 1.75
C VAL A 267 1.79 -11.94 1.72
N LYS A 268 1.73 -13.12 1.08
CA LYS A 268 2.87 -14.03 0.99
C LYS A 268 3.66 -13.78 -0.29
N GLY A 269 4.98 -13.63 -0.15
CA GLY A 269 5.90 -13.56 -1.29
C GLY A 269 5.95 -14.88 -2.06
N GLY A 270 6.26 -14.84 -3.35
CA GLY A 270 6.37 -16.03 -4.20
C GLY A 270 5.04 -16.63 -4.68
N VAL A 271 3.90 -16.15 -4.17
CA VAL A 271 2.57 -16.56 -4.61
C VAL A 271 2.03 -15.60 -5.67
N LYS A 272 1.39 -16.14 -6.72
CA LYS A 272 0.73 -15.33 -7.75
C LYS A 272 -0.35 -14.45 -7.11
N THR A 273 -0.13 -13.13 -7.16
CA THR A 273 -1.00 -12.16 -6.53
C THR A 273 -1.50 -11.14 -7.55
N THR A 274 -2.77 -10.77 -7.46
CA THR A 274 -3.37 -9.72 -8.29
C THR A 274 -3.95 -8.63 -7.40
N ILE A 275 -3.94 -7.39 -7.88
CA ILE A 275 -4.63 -6.27 -7.26
C ILE A 275 -5.64 -5.70 -8.24
N THR A 276 -6.88 -5.51 -7.78
CA THR A 276 -7.98 -4.91 -8.55
C THR A 276 -8.46 -3.66 -7.84
N GLY A 277 -8.31 -2.51 -8.49
CA GLY A 277 -8.73 -1.22 -7.96
C GLY A 277 -8.35 -0.07 -8.89
N GLY A 278 -8.83 1.13 -8.59
CA GLY A 278 -8.38 2.34 -9.28
C GLY A 278 -6.93 2.66 -8.93
N ILE A 279 -6.19 3.24 -9.87
CA ILE A 279 -4.81 3.68 -9.64
C ILE A 279 -4.84 5.18 -9.32
N PRO A 280 -4.27 5.62 -8.19
CA PRO A 280 -4.14 7.04 -7.88
C PRO A 280 -3.28 7.78 -8.91
N LYS A 281 -3.81 8.87 -9.45
CA LYS A 281 -3.12 9.87 -10.27
C LYS A 281 -2.83 11.09 -9.42
N ILE A 282 -1.58 11.54 -9.45
CA ILE A 282 -1.12 12.67 -8.62
C ILE A 282 -0.99 13.90 -9.49
N LEU A 283 -1.85 14.88 -9.26
CA LEU A 283 -1.93 16.14 -10.00
C LEU A 283 -1.67 17.31 -9.06
N SER A 284 -1.50 18.52 -9.62
CA SER A 284 -1.34 19.76 -8.83
C SER A 284 -2.54 20.05 -7.92
N GLY A 285 -3.75 19.62 -8.32
CA GLY A 285 -4.99 19.75 -7.55
C GLY A 285 -5.21 18.68 -6.48
N GLY A 286 -4.34 17.67 -6.38
CA GLY A 286 -4.45 16.57 -5.41
C GLY A 286 -4.43 15.18 -6.05
N VAL A 287 -5.04 14.22 -5.36
CA VAL A 287 -5.09 12.81 -5.80
C VAL A 287 -6.44 12.51 -6.44
N GLU A 288 -6.42 12.03 -7.68
CA GLU A 288 -7.59 11.51 -8.38
C GLU A 288 -7.48 9.99 -8.55
N ILE A 289 -8.58 9.26 -8.48
CA ILE A 289 -8.57 7.80 -8.62
C ILE A 289 -9.06 7.41 -10.02
N SER A 290 -8.30 6.60 -10.74
CA SER A 290 -8.70 6.10 -12.06
C SER A 290 -9.87 5.11 -11.99
N VAL A 291 -10.41 4.74 -13.16
CA VAL A 291 -11.24 3.53 -13.29
C VAL A 291 -10.51 2.31 -12.77
N GLU A 292 -11.26 1.32 -12.29
CA GLU A 292 -10.69 0.08 -11.77
C GLU A 292 -9.98 -0.71 -12.86
N VAL A 293 -8.77 -1.17 -12.53
CA VAL A 293 -7.98 -2.06 -13.37
C VAL A 293 -7.44 -3.21 -12.52
N THR A 294 -7.20 -4.35 -13.18
CA THR A 294 -6.53 -5.48 -12.54
C THR A 294 -5.09 -5.56 -13.03
N VAL A 295 -4.13 -5.48 -12.11
CA VAL A 295 -2.71 -5.63 -12.42
C VAL A 295 -2.11 -6.79 -11.63
N GLN A 296 -1.10 -7.44 -12.21
CA GLN A 296 -0.31 -8.42 -11.49
C GLN A 296 0.49 -7.70 -10.40
N PHE A 297 0.34 -8.17 -9.17
CA PHE A 297 1.01 -7.61 -8.01
C PHE A 297 2.18 -8.51 -7.64
N SER A 298 3.37 -7.92 -7.58
CA SER A 298 4.54 -8.55 -7.00
C SER A 298 4.95 -7.75 -5.77
N TRP A 299 4.93 -8.42 -4.62
CA TRP A 299 5.25 -7.80 -3.34
C TRP A 299 6.65 -7.17 -3.35
N GLY A 300 6.75 -5.90 -2.97
CA GLY A 300 8.01 -5.18 -2.90
C GLY A 300 8.64 -4.81 -4.25
N HIS A 301 7.95 -5.09 -5.37
CA HIS A 301 8.38 -4.69 -6.69
C HIS A 301 7.69 -3.41 -7.14
N THR A 302 8.41 -2.62 -7.91
CA THR A 302 7.90 -1.41 -8.55
C THR A 302 7.40 -1.75 -9.93
N VAL A 303 6.15 -1.41 -10.22
CA VAL A 303 5.60 -1.42 -11.58
C VAL A 303 6.08 -0.15 -12.26
N VAL A 304 6.78 -0.32 -13.39
CA VAL A 304 7.25 0.78 -14.24
C VAL A 304 6.38 0.83 -15.48
N GLU A 305 5.74 1.97 -15.70
CA GLU A 305 4.96 2.22 -16.91
C GLU A 305 5.60 3.35 -17.71
N THR A 306 5.57 3.22 -19.04
CA THR A 306 6.09 4.23 -19.95
C THR A 306 4.91 5.04 -20.52
N ILE A 307 4.93 6.35 -20.32
CA ILE A 307 3.89 7.28 -20.75
C ILE A 307 4.49 8.22 -21.79
N THR A 308 3.71 8.55 -22.82
CA THR A 308 4.05 9.54 -23.85
C THR A 308 3.10 10.72 -23.76
N ASP A 309 3.61 11.90 -23.45
CA ASP A 309 2.83 13.14 -23.47
C ASP A 309 3.24 14.00 -24.66
N THR A 310 2.25 14.65 -25.26
CA THR A 310 2.43 15.57 -26.39
C THR A 310 1.75 16.90 -26.09
N VAL A 311 2.49 18.00 -26.26
CA VAL A 311 1.98 19.36 -26.12
C VAL A 311 2.08 20.07 -27.46
N THR A 312 0.96 20.61 -27.93
CA THR A 312 0.88 21.39 -29.17
C THR A 312 0.76 22.89 -28.86
N LEU A 313 1.52 23.72 -29.56
CA LEU A 313 1.45 25.18 -29.41
C LEU A 313 1.67 25.92 -30.73
N ASP A 314 1.06 27.10 -30.82
CA ASP A 314 1.19 28.02 -31.94
C ASP A 314 2.03 29.21 -31.49
N LEU A 315 3.20 29.41 -32.11
CA LEU A 315 4.11 30.50 -31.78
C LEU A 315 4.25 31.46 -32.94
N THR A 316 4.00 32.74 -32.68
CA THR A 316 4.31 33.84 -33.59
C THR A 316 5.68 34.42 -33.25
N ALA A 317 6.71 34.05 -34.02
CA ALA A 317 8.06 34.56 -33.84
C ALA A 317 8.20 35.96 -34.48
N PRO A 318 8.61 37.01 -33.72
CA PRO A 318 8.83 38.34 -34.27
C PRO A 318 9.92 38.37 -35.37
N PRO A 319 9.92 39.38 -36.26
CA PRO A 319 10.97 39.54 -37.27
C PRO A 319 12.36 39.64 -36.64
N ASN A 320 13.36 38.96 -37.20
CA ASN A 320 14.75 38.96 -36.73
C ASN A 320 14.92 38.61 -35.24
N HIS A 321 14.06 37.76 -34.69
CA HIS A 321 14.17 37.26 -33.32
C HIS A 321 14.29 35.74 -33.30
N HIS A 322 14.87 35.22 -32.22
CA HIS A 322 14.76 33.82 -31.86
C HIS A 322 14.01 33.67 -30.55
N CYS A 323 13.23 32.62 -30.44
CA CYS A 323 12.44 32.27 -29.27
C CYS A 323 12.88 30.88 -28.79
N VAL A 324 13.04 30.72 -27.49
CA VAL A 324 13.36 29.41 -26.89
C VAL A 324 12.08 28.84 -26.31
N VAL A 325 11.75 27.61 -26.69
CA VAL A 325 10.61 26.87 -26.18
C VAL A 325 11.09 25.70 -25.34
N LYS A 326 10.64 25.65 -24.10
CA LYS A 326 11.00 24.63 -23.11
C LYS A 326 9.78 23.80 -22.74
N MET A 327 9.94 22.48 -22.77
CA MET A 327 8.96 21.54 -22.23
C MET A 327 9.36 21.18 -20.80
N LEU A 328 8.54 21.58 -19.83
CA LEU A 328 8.75 21.34 -18.40
C LEU A 328 7.89 20.16 -17.92
N GLN A 329 8.46 19.28 -17.10
CA GLN A 329 7.69 18.28 -16.33
C GLN A 329 7.64 18.63 -14.85
N TYR A 330 6.49 18.38 -14.24
CA TYR A 330 6.27 18.46 -12.81
C TYR A 330 6.10 17.06 -12.24
N LYS A 331 7.12 16.59 -11.53
CA LYS A 331 7.12 15.29 -10.87
C LYS A 331 6.61 15.42 -9.43
N TYR A 332 5.85 14.42 -9.02
CA TYR A 332 5.31 14.31 -7.68
C TYR A 332 5.66 12.93 -7.12
N LYS A 333 6.17 12.91 -5.89
CA LYS A 333 6.17 11.72 -5.06
C LYS A 333 4.91 11.72 -4.19
N ALA A 334 4.22 10.60 -4.09
CA ALA A 334 3.07 10.47 -3.21
C ALA A 334 3.08 9.15 -2.44
N ASP A 335 2.83 9.25 -1.13
CA ASP A 335 2.53 8.13 -0.24
C ASP A 335 1.04 8.21 0.12
N VAL A 336 0.23 7.28 -0.40
CA VAL A 336 -1.23 7.26 -0.20
C VAL A 336 -1.62 6.01 0.60
N PRO A 337 -2.03 6.14 1.87
CA PRO A 337 -2.52 5.01 2.64
C PRO A 337 -3.78 4.39 2.01
N PHE A 338 -3.92 3.08 2.09
CA PHE A 338 -5.12 2.38 1.62
C PHE A 338 -5.57 1.26 2.57
N THR A 339 -6.84 0.90 2.45
CA THR A 339 -7.43 -0.33 3.01
C THR A 339 -7.94 -1.20 1.87
N ALA A 340 -7.84 -2.52 1.99
CA ALA A 340 -8.32 -3.44 0.96
C ALA A 340 -8.67 -4.80 1.56
N HIS A 341 -9.44 -5.61 0.83
CA HIS A 341 -9.64 -7.01 1.14
C HIS A 341 -8.54 -7.85 0.48
N LEU A 342 -7.97 -8.78 1.25
CA LEU A 342 -7.07 -9.81 0.77
C LEU A 342 -7.79 -11.15 0.83
N SER A 343 -7.94 -11.79 -0.33
CA SER A 343 -8.42 -13.17 -0.45
C SER A 343 -7.26 -14.10 -0.79
N ARG A 344 -7.19 -15.25 -0.11
CA ARG A 344 -6.20 -16.31 -0.33
C ARG A 344 -6.90 -17.60 -0.69
N THR A 345 -6.55 -18.18 -1.83
CA THR A 345 -7.11 -19.45 -2.32
C THR A 345 -6.10 -20.58 -2.13
N TYR A 346 -6.50 -21.62 -1.44
CA TYR A 346 -5.68 -22.80 -1.14
C TYR A 346 -5.94 -23.96 -2.12
N SER A 347 -5.06 -24.96 -2.13
CA SER A 347 -5.15 -26.12 -3.01
C SER A 347 -6.40 -26.98 -2.80
N ASN A 348 -6.91 -27.00 -1.57
CA ASN A 348 -8.18 -27.61 -1.18
C ASN A 348 -9.41 -26.81 -1.64
N ARG A 349 -9.21 -25.70 -2.37
CA ARG A 349 -10.24 -24.75 -2.84
C ARG A 349 -10.89 -23.90 -1.76
N GLU A 350 -10.40 -23.95 -0.52
CA GLU A 350 -10.84 -23.00 0.50
C GLU A 350 -10.33 -21.60 0.16
N VAL A 351 -11.19 -20.61 0.45
CA VAL A 351 -10.91 -19.21 0.21
C VAL A 351 -11.11 -18.45 1.52
N HIS A 352 -10.03 -17.91 2.06
CA HIS A 352 -10.05 -17.11 3.27
C HIS A 352 -9.83 -15.64 2.93
N THR A 353 -10.49 -14.74 3.67
CA THR A 353 -10.44 -13.30 3.42
C THR A 353 -10.12 -12.54 4.71
N THR A 354 -9.29 -11.50 4.60
CA THR A 354 -8.98 -10.56 5.70
C THR A 354 -8.96 -9.13 5.18
N LEU A 355 -9.16 -8.16 6.07
CA LEU A 355 -8.87 -6.76 5.76
C LEU A 355 -7.38 -6.48 5.96
N ILE A 356 -6.76 -5.84 4.96
CA ILE A 356 -5.38 -5.37 5.01
C ILE A 356 -5.34 -3.85 4.90
N THR A 357 -4.27 -3.29 5.45
CA THR A 357 -3.88 -1.90 5.25
C THR A 357 -2.53 -1.86 4.56
N GLY A 358 -2.28 -0.83 3.77
CA GLY A 358 -1.01 -0.65 3.08
C GLY A 358 -0.78 0.79 2.68
N THR A 359 0.33 1.01 1.98
CA THR A 359 0.69 2.32 1.42
C THR A 359 0.99 2.16 -0.06
N TYR A 360 0.39 3.02 -0.86
CA TYR A 360 0.74 3.20 -2.26
C TYR A 360 1.82 4.27 -2.37
N ASP A 361 3.05 3.87 -2.71
CA ASP A 361 4.17 4.77 -3.00
C ASP A 361 4.26 4.92 -4.53
N SER A 362 4.33 6.16 -4.99
CA SER A 362 4.50 6.43 -6.41
C SER A 362 5.32 7.66 -6.69
N ILE A 363 6.00 7.64 -7.84
CA ILE A 363 6.62 8.80 -8.46
C ILE A 363 5.98 8.95 -9.85
N GLN A 364 5.24 10.03 -10.02
CA GLN A 364 4.44 10.30 -11.22
C GLN A 364 4.74 11.70 -11.77
N VAL A 365 4.57 11.88 -13.08
CA VAL A 365 4.49 13.20 -13.69
C VAL A 365 3.02 13.61 -13.64
N GLY A 366 2.72 14.67 -12.90
CA GLY A 366 1.34 15.15 -12.74
C GLY A 366 0.97 16.18 -13.79
N GLU A 367 1.95 16.87 -14.36
CA GLU A 367 1.71 17.92 -15.34
C GLU A 367 2.93 18.13 -16.25
N VAL A 368 2.65 18.43 -17.52
CA VAL A 368 3.64 18.84 -18.51
C VAL A 368 3.22 20.18 -19.08
N ARG A 369 4.16 21.14 -19.15
CA ARG A 369 3.91 22.48 -19.68
C ARG A 369 4.89 22.81 -20.79
N ALA A 370 4.43 23.53 -21.81
CA ALA A 370 5.31 24.22 -22.74
C ALA A 370 5.41 25.69 -22.32
N VAL A 371 6.63 26.18 -22.15
CA VAL A 371 6.94 27.56 -21.78
C VAL A 371 7.77 28.18 -22.90
N VAL A 372 7.38 29.36 -23.34
CA VAL A 372 8.12 30.14 -24.33
C VAL A 372 8.85 31.24 -23.57
N ASP A 373 10.17 31.23 -23.62
CA ASP A 373 10.99 32.31 -23.08
C ASP A 373 10.80 33.57 -23.92
N ARG A 374 11.14 34.72 -23.34
CA ARG A 374 11.10 35.99 -24.07
C ARG A 374 12.00 35.89 -25.30
N CYS A 375 11.43 36.15 -26.49
CA CYS A 375 12.20 36.11 -27.72
C CYS A 375 13.27 37.21 -27.71
N GLU A 376 14.48 36.85 -28.14
CA GLU A 376 15.64 37.72 -28.17
C GLU A 376 16.05 38.05 -29.62
N PRO A 377 16.58 39.25 -29.89
CA PRO A 377 17.06 39.61 -31.22
C PRO A 377 18.12 38.62 -31.72
N LEU A 378 18.05 38.26 -33.01
CA LEU A 378 19.08 37.47 -33.67
C LEU A 378 20.36 38.30 -33.82
N ASP A 379 21.48 37.71 -33.47
CA ASP A 379 22.79 38.33 -33.63
C ASP A 379 23.09 38.51 -35.14
N LYS A 380 23.17 39.76 -35.60
CA LYS A 380 23.27 40.12 -37.04
C LYS A 380 24.55 39.58 -37.70
N SER A 381 25.56 39.22 -36.91
CA SER A 381 26.79 38.59 -37.38
C SER A 381 26.60 37.15 -37.90
N LYS A 382 25.59 36.42 -37.40
CA LYS A 382 25.29 35.03 -37.82
C LYS A 382 24.28 34.93 -38.96
N ALA A 383 23.49 35.98 -39.21
CA ALA A 383 22.52 36.03 -40.31
C ALA A 383 23.20 35.94 -41.70
N GLN A 384 24.44 36.44 -41.83
CA GLN A 384 25.22 36.31 -43.06
C GLN A 384 25.68 34.87 -43.34
N LEU A 385 25.95 34.05 -42.32
CA LEU A 385 26.42 32.67 -42.49
C LEU A 385 25.29 31.70 -42.88
N HIS A 386 24.07 31.89 -42.38
CA HIS A 386 22.94 31.04 -42.73
C HIS A 386 22.41 31.28 -44.16
N MET A 387 22.39 32.54 -44.63
CA MET A 387 22.07 32.83 -46.04
C MET A 387 23.06 32.14 -47.00
N ILE A 388 24.34 32.06 -46.64
CA ILE A 388 25.35 31.35 -47.45
C ILE A 388 25.11 29.84 -47.44
N SER A 389 24.74 29.26 -46.29
CA SER A 389 24.43 27.82 -46.16
C SER A 389 23.20 27.39 -46.97
N ASP A 390 22.11 28.15 -46.91
CA ASP A 390 20.88 27.81 -47.65
C ASP A 390 21.05 27.98 -49.16
N ILE A 391 21.82 28.98 -49.61
CA ILE A 391 22.22 29.12 -51.02
C ILE A 391 23.11 27.94 -51.45
N MET A 392 24.05 27.51 -50.61
CA MET A 392 24.89 26.33 -50.89
C MET A 392 24.06 25.04 -51.01
N TYR A 393 23.07 24.83 -50.13
CA TYR A 393 22.18 23.68 -50.19
C TYR A 393 21.25 23.71 -51.42
N LEU A 394 20.77 24.89 -51.82
CA LEU A 394 19.98 25.06 -53.04
C LEU A 394 20.83 24.77 -54.29
N TYR A 395 22.09 25.23 -54.32
CA TYR A 395 23.03 24.90 -55.40
C TYR A 395 23.39 23.41 -55.43
N LEU A 396 23.56 22.76 -54.28
CA LEU A 396 23.82 21.32 -54.21
C LEU A 396 22.62 20.50 -54.71
N MET A 397 21.40 20.89 -54.35
CA MET A 397 20.16 20.25 -54.83
C MET A 397 19.93 20.46 -56.33
N LEU A 398 20.23 21.65 -56.87
CA LEU A 398 20.18 21.93 -58.31
C LEU A 398 21.25 21.16 -59.10
N PHE A 399 22.44 20.95 -58.53
CA PHE A 399 23.52 20.18 -59.16
C PHE A 399 23.17 18.68 -59.28
N PHE A 400 22.42 18.12 -58.32
CA PHE A 400 21.93 16.73 -58.36
C PHE A 400 20.75 16.51 -59.33
N PHE A 401 20.09 17.57 -59.81
CA PHE A 401 18.98 17.47 -60.77
C PHE A 401 19.41 17.64 -62.24
N LEU A 402 20.67 18.07 -62.48
CA LEU A 402 21.20 18.38 -63.82
C LEU A 402 22.27 17.39 -64.31
N PHE A 403 22.50 16.28 -63.59
CA PHE A 403 23.40 15.19 -63.99
C PHE A 403 22.75 13.81 -63.83
#